data_AF-A0A246JSI4-F1
#
_entry.id   AF-A0A246JSI4-F1
#
_cell.length_a   1.000
_cell.length_b   1.000
_cell.length_c   1.000
_cell.angle_alpha   90.00
_cell.angle_beta   90.00
_cell.angle_gamma   90.00
#
_symmetry.space_group_name_H-M   'P 1'
#
loop_
_entity.id
_entity.type
_entity.pdbx_description
1 polymer ?
#
loop_
_entity_poly.entity_id
_entity_poly.type
_entity_poly.pdbx_seq_one_letter_code
_entity_poly.pdbx_strand_id
1 'polypeptide(L)'
;MRKPRDIDSELKALEAKAKTLKERRVRQLGELVIATGADALDTDMLTGALLGAVATKDTSAKEGWRKAGAGFFQRGARKAAAGTDRGAANDTAPDRNAASA
;
A
#
# COMPACT_ATOMS: atom_id res chain seq x y z
N MET A 1 25.55 2.70 41.74
CA MET A 1 26.29 1.86 40.78
C MET A 1 25.35 1.50 39.63
N ARG A 2 25.65 1.90 38.39
CA ARG A 2 24.82 1.52 37.23
C ARG A 2 25.17 0.08 36.85
N LYS A 3 24.15 -0.77 36.75
CA LYS A 3 24.31 -2.15 36.26
C LYS A 3 25.00 -2.13 34.89
N PRO A 4 25.98 -3.02 34.62
CA PRO A 4 26.58 -3.15 33.31
C PRO A 4 25.47 -3.34 32.27
N ARG A 5 25.49 -2.57 31.19
CA ARG A 5 24.53 -2.74 30.08
C ARG A 5 24.65 -4.17 29.57
N ASP A 6 23.53 -4.86 29.52
CA ASP A 6 23.45 -6.17 28.88
C ASP A 6 23.39 -5.94 27.37
N ILE A 7 24.58 -5.80 26.78
CA ILE A 7 24.77 -5.57 25.34
C ILE A 7 24.16 -6.73 24.55
N ASP A 8 24.17 -7.96 25.07
CA ASP A 8 23.61 -9.13 24.40
C ASP A 8 22.10 -9.02 24.27
N SER A 9 21.42 -8.51 25.30
CA SER A 9 19.99 -8.20 25.26
C SER A 9 19.66 -7.09 24.26
N GLU A 10 20.47 -6.03 24.20
CA GLU A 10 20.29 -4.95 23.22
C GLU A 10 20.51 -5.42 21.77
N LEU A 11 21.53 -6.27 21.54
CA LEU A 11 21.80 -6.88 20.23
C LEU A 11 20.65 -7.78 19.78
N LYS A 12 20.14 -8.65 20.66
CA LYS A 12 18.97 -9.48 20.37
C LYS A 12 17.73 -8.66 20.07
N ALA A 13 17.50 -7.57 20.80
CA ALA A 13 16.38 -6.67 20.56
C ALA A 13 16.49 -5.95 19.20
N LEU A 14 17.70 -5.56 18.79
CA LEU A 14 17.95 -4.96 17.48
C LEU A 14 17.75 -5.96 16.34
N GLU A 15 18.22 -7.19 16.51
CA GLU A 15 18.04 -8.26 15.52
C GLU A 15 16.55 -8.61 15.33
N ALA A 16 15.80 -8.76 16.42
CA ALA A 16 14.36 -8.99 16.37
C ALA A 16 13.60 -7.85 15.66
N LYS A 17 14.00 -6.59 15.92
CA LYS A 17 13.45 -5.42 15.23
C LYS A 17 13.80 -5.43 13.74
N ALA A 18 15.04 -5.72 13.37
CA ALA A 18 15.47 -5.81 11.98
C ALA A 18 14.68 -6.87 11.21
N LYS A 19 14.47 -8.04 11.82
CA LYS A 19 13.63 -9.12 11.27
C LYS A 19 12.19 -8.65 11.04
N THR A 20 11.58 -8.04 12.06
CA THR A 20 10.20 -7.52 11.98
C THR A 20 10.05 -6.47 10.87
N LEU A 21 11.03 -5.56 10.74
CA LEU A 21 11.03 -4.55 9.68
C LEU A 21 11.15 -5.18 8.29
N LYS A 22 12.01 -6.19 8.15
CA LYS A 22 12.17 -6.92 6.90
C LYS A 22 10.89 -7.64 6.49
N GLU A 23 10.25 -8.34 7.43
CA GLU A 23 8.98 -9.03 7.19
C GLU A 23 7.87 -8.04 6.78
N ARG A 24 7.76 -6.90 7.49
CA ARG A 24 6.80 -5.86 7.14
C ARG A 24 7.06 -5.31 5.73
N ARG A 25 8.32 -5.06 5.37
CA ARG A 25 8.69 -4.56 4.05
C ARG A 25 8.34 -5.54 2.94
N VAL A 26 8.57 -6.84 3.15
CA VAL A 26 8.21 -7.88 2.18
C VAL A 26 6.70 -7.92 1.97
N ARG A 27 5.91 -7.87 3.06
CA ARG A 27 4.44 -7.83 2.97
C ARG A 27 3.95 -6.59 2.20
N GLN A 28 4.46 -5.42 2.54
CA GLN A 28 4.08 -4.16 1.86
C GLN A 28 4.42 -4.17 0.37
N LEU A 29 5.54 -4.78 -0.03
CA LEU A 29 5.88 -4.96 -1.44
C LEU A 29 4.92 -5.94 -2.13
N GLY A 30 4.56 -7.04 -1.48
CA GLY A 30 3.56 -7.98 -1.99
C GLY A 30 2.18 -7.32 -2.18
N GLU A 31 1.72 -6.56 -1.18
CA GLU A 31 0.47 -5.79 -1.26
C GLU A 31 0.51 -4.77 -2.41
N LEU A 32 1.64 -4.10 -2.62
CA LEU A 32 1.80 -3.15 -3.72
C LEU A 32 1.69 -3.85 -5.08
N VAL A 33 2.36 -4.98 -5.26
CA VAL A 33 2.31 -5.77 -6.51
C VAL A 33 0.86 -6.11 -6.84
N ILE A 34 0.10 -6.63 -5.87
CA ILE A 34 -1.32 -6.96 -6.03
C ILE A 34 -2.15 -5.69 -6.33
N ALA A 35 -1.94 -4.60 -5.58
CA ALA A 35 -2.70 -3.37 -5.77
C ALA A 35 -2.49 -2.74 -7.16
N THR A 36 -1.29 -2.91 -7.73
CA THR A 36 -0.97 -2.47 -9.09
C THR A 36 -1.47 -3.43 -10.19
N GLY A 37 -1.96 -4.62 -9.82
CA GLY A 37 -2.33 -5.70 -10.76
C GLY A 37 -1.14 -6.38 -11.42
N ALA A 38 0.07 -6.19 -10.87
CA ALA A 38 1.29 -6.76 -11.40
C ALA A 38 1.44 -8.26 -11.04
N ASP A 39 0.62 -8.77 -10.11
CA ASP A 39 0.48 -10.18 -9.78
C ASP A 39 -0.11 -11.02 -10.92
N ALA A 40 -0.79 -10.39 -11.89
CA ALA A 40 -1.28 -11.04 -13.10
C ALA A 40 -0.19 -11.25 -14.17
N LEU A 41 0.98 -10.62 -14.01
CA LEU A 41 2.11 -10.81 -14.91
C LEU A 41 2.84 -12.12 -14.57
N ASP A 42 3.41 -12.74 -15.60
CA ASP A 42 4.34 -13.85 -15.39
C ASP A 42 5.57 -13.41 -14.59
N THR A 43 6.13 -14.33 -13.80
CA THR A 43 7.26 -14.05 -12.90
C THR A 43 8.50 -13.58 -13.66
N ASP A 44 8.79 -14.16 -14.83
CA ASP A 44 9.94 -13.78 -15.64
C ASP A 44 9.73 -12.39 -16.25
N MET A 45 8.51 -12.10 -16.69
CA MET A 45 8.13 -10.80 -17.24
C MET A 45 8.23 -9.68 -16.19
N LEU A 46 7.68 -9.90 -14.99
CA LEU A 46 7.76 -8.94 -13.89
C LEU A 46 9.22 -8.72 -13.48
N THR A 47 10.01 -9.79 -13.38
CA THR A 47 11.44 -9.71 -13.08
C THR A 47 12.19 -8.90 -14.14
N GLY A 48 11.93 -9.16 -15.42
CA GLY A 48 12.51 -8.40 -16.54
C GLY A 48 12.16 -6.91 -16.49
N ALA A 49 10.90 -6.57 -16.21
CA ALA A 49 10.46 -5.17 -16.08
C ALA A 49 11.19 -4.45 -14.92
N LEU A 50 11.34 -5.10 -13.77
CA LEU A 50 12.05 -4.55 -12.62
C LEU A 50 13.55 -4.34 -12.92
N LEU A 51 14.19 -5.30 -13.59
CA LEU A 51 15.59 -5.18 -14.02
C LEU A 51 15.77 -4.04 -15.01
N GLY A 52 14.87 -3.91 -16.00
CA GLY A 52 14.87 -2.81 -16.95
C GLY A 52 14.71 -1.44 -16.26
N ALA A 53 13.82 -1.35 -15.28
CA ALA A 53 13.62 -0.12 -14.51
C ALA A 53 14.87 0.28 -13.72
N VAL A 54 15.59 -0.70 -13.14
CA VAL A 54 16.86 -0.47 -12.43
C VAL A 54 17.97 -0.04 -13.39
N ALA A 55 18.08 -0.71 -14.54
CA ALA A 55 19.13 -0.46 -15.54
C ALA A 55 18.95 0.87 -16.30
N THR A 56 17.74 1.42 -16.32
CA THR A 56 17.44 2.69 -17.01
C THR A 56 18.32 3.82 -16.49
N LYS A 57 19.03 4.53 -17.38
CA LYS A 57 19.85 5.70 -17.03
C LYS A 57 19.18 7.04 -17.32
N ASP A 58 18.13 7.03 -18.15
CA ASP A 58 17.36 8.23 -18.46
C ASP A 58 16.60 8.71 -17.22
N THR A 59 16.98 9.91 -16.76
CA THR A 59 16.38 10.58 -15.61
C THR A 59 14.96 11.05 -15.91
N SER A 60 14.67 11.43 -17.15
CA SER A 60 13.35 11.89 -17.59
C SER A 60 12.34 10.75 -17.58
N ALA A 61 12.70 9.58 -18.13
CA ALA A 61 11.91 8.37 -18.02
C ALA A 61 11.63 7.99 -16.55
N LYS A 62 12.65 8.03 -15.69
CA LYS A 62 12.49 7.78 -14.25
C LYS A 62 11.56 8.78 -13.57
N GLU A 63 11.63 10.06 -13.93
CA GLU A 63 10.72 11.07 -13.42
C GLU A 63 9.28 10.86 -13.88
N GLY A 64 9.08 10.46 -15.14
CA GLY A 64 7.78 10.06 -15.66
C GLY A 64 7.16 8.92 -14.84
N TRP A 65 7.94 7.86 -14.59
CA TRP A 65 7.51 6.75 -13.75
C TRP A 65 7.24 7.16 -12.30
N ARG A 66 8.05 8.04 -11.71
CA ARG A 66 7.78 8.59 -10.37
C ARG A 66 6.47 9.35 -10.31
N LYS A 67 6.18 10.20 -11.31
CA LYS A 67 4.91 10.95 -11.39
C LYS A 67 3.72 9.99 -11.55
N ALA A 68 3.84 8.98 -12.41
CA ALA A 68 2.82 7.96 -12.57
C ALA A 68 2.57 7.18 -11.26
N GLY A 69 3.63 6.77 -10.58
CA GLY A 69 3.57 6.10 -9.28
C GLY A 69 2.91 6.97 -8.20
N ALA A 70 3.29 8.25 -8.09
CA ALA A 70 2.63 9.18 -7.17
C ALA A 70 1.13 9.32 -7.47
N GLY A 71 0.75 9.38 -8.75
CA GLY A 71 -0.64 9.43 -9.17
C GLY A 71 -1.46 8.19 -8.78
N PHE A 72 -0.84 7.01 -8.72
CA PHE A 72 -1.48 5.77 -8.23
C PHE A 72 -1.87 5.89 -6.75
N PHE A 73 -0.93 6.31 -5.89
CA PHE A 73 -1.19 6.48 -4.46
C PHE A 73 -2.19 7.61 -4.15
N GLN A 74 -2.17 8.69 -4.92
CA GLN A 74 -3.15 9.77 -4.79
C GLN A 74 -4.58 9.35 -5.17
N ARG A 75 -4.72 8.42 -6.13
CA ARG A 75 -6.04 7.87 -6.51
C ARG A 75 -6.62 7.02 -5.38
N GLY A 76 -5.78 6.24 -4.70
CA GLY A 76 -6.16 5.50 -3.49
C GLY A 76 -6.65 6.42 -2.35
N ALA A 77 -5.94 7.52 -2.10
CA ALA A 77 -6.32 8.51 -1.09
C ALA A 77 -7.69 9.16 -1.36
N ARG A 78 -7.99 9.49 -2.63
CA ARG A 78 -9.31 10.01 -3.01
C ARG A 78 -10.43 8.98 -2.87
N LYS A 79 -10.14 7.70 -3.14
CA LYS A 79 -11.12 6.61 -2.95
C LYS A 79 -11.42 6.34 -1.47
N ALA A 80 -10.43 6.47 -0.60
CA ALA A 80 -10.61 6.38 0.85
C ALA A 80 -11.43 7.56 1.41
N ALA A 81 -11.17 8.78 0.96
CA ALA A 81 -11.93 9.97 1.38
C ALA A 81 -13.40 9.95 0.90
N ALA A 82 -13.67 9.44 -0.32
CA ALA A 82 -15.03 9.31 -0.86
C ALA A 82 -15.86 8.18 -0.22
N GLY A 83 -15.25 7.33 0.61
CA GLY A 83 -15.92 6.25 1.35
C GLY A 83 -16.59 6.72 2.65
N THR A 84 -16.17 7.86 3.21
CA THR A 84 -16.68 8.42 4.47
C THR A 84 -17.93 9.30 4.32
N ASP A 85 -18.31 9.67 3.10
CA ASP A 85 -19.36 10.70 2.86
C ASP A 85 -20.67 10.12 2.29
N ARG A 86 -20.81 8.79 2.23
CA ARG A 86 -22.01 8.15 1.64
C ARG A 86 -22.92 7.43 2.63
N GLY A 87 -22.81 7.78 3.93
CA GLY A 87 -23.55 7.13 5.02
C GLY A 87 -24.65 7.97 5.68
N ALA A 88 -24.97 9.18 5.20
CA ALA A 88 -25.89 10.07 5.91
C ALA A 88 -26.74 10.97 5.00
N ALA A 89 -27.39 10.43 3.96
CA ALA A 89 -28.52 11.10 3.29
C ALA A 89 -29.18 10.18 2.26
N ASN A 90 -29.84 9.10 2.68
CA ASN A 90 -30.97 8.60 1.89
C ASN A 90 -31.96 7.77 2.73
N ASP A 91 -32.52 8.39 3.78
CA ASP A 91 -33.84 7.98 4.28
C ASP A 91 -34.91 8.69 3.45
N THR A 92 -35.07 8.26 2.18
CA THR A 92 -36.31 8.52 1.45
C THR A 92 -37.28 7.38 1.78
N ALA A 93 -38.19 7.68 2.70
CA ALA A 93 -39.26 6.80 3.12
C ALA A 93 -40.07 6.28 1.92
N PRO A 94 -40.40 4.98 1.84
CA PRO A 94 -41.30 4.49 0.81
C PRO A 94 -42.74 4.85 1.19
N ASP A 95 -43.37 5.57 0.27
CA ASP A 95 -44.79 5.83 0.17
C ASP A 95 -45.60 4.53 0.41
N ARG A 96 -46.40 4.51 1.48
CA ARG A 96 -47.38 3.46 1.75
C ARG A 96 -48.77 4.02 1.56
N ASN A 97 -49.26 3.81 0.34
CA ASN A 97 -50.68 3.75 -0.01
C ASN A 97 -51.47 2.98 1.07
N ALA A 98 -52.43 3.65 1.71
CA ALA A 98 -53.45 3.04 2.55
C ALA A 98 -54.82 3.46 2.02
N ALA A 99 -55.51 2.51 1.41
CA ALA A 99 -56.90 2.59 1.03
C ALA A 99 -57.82 2.55 2.27
N SER A 100 -59.05 3.05 2.06
CA SER A 100 -60.31 2.81 2.79
C SER A 100 -60.65 3.69 4.00
N ALA A 101 -61.61 4.62 3.79
CA ALA A 101 -62.95 4.63 4.40
C ALA A 101 -63.82 5.69 3.72
#